data_AF-A0A7T8QWN6-F1
#
_entry.id   AF-A0A7T8QWN6-F1
#
_cell.length_a   1.000
_cell.length_b   1.000
_cell.length_c   1.000
_cell.angle_alpha   90.00
_cell.angle_beta   90.00
_cell.angle_gamma   90.00
#
_symmetry.space_group_name_H-M   'P 1'
#
loop_
_entity.id
_entity.type
_entity.pdbx_description
1 polymer ?
#
loop_
_entity_poly.entity_id
_entity_poly.type
_entity_poly.pdbx_seq_one_letter_code
_entity_poly.pdbx_strand_id
1 'polypeptide(L)'
;MMEAKPKKAYENVVDVVEIHTGRLEASVEVLDDDNLIEDNERIVPLMELYPIKNQSKQFNVLTTATCLDQLRFFYDRIWKPWDVNDEVSEDWVDEHLELRINLLTLSPTDPTNIKLNRLAAETVSNQARIEQLDDLDGSRNDEEGDEIVIEKYDVYLRDEKIRKEVEILENPTLRLAKMRLDRRKKVEGHPEGREYPL
;
A
#
# COMPACT_ATOMS: atom_id res chain seq x y z
N MET A 1 -3.71 7.89 26.56
CA MET A 1 -4.53 7.04 25.68
C MET A 1 -5.60 7.92 25.07
N MET A 2 -5.44 8.31 23.81
CA MET A 2 -6.48 9.00 23.06
C MET A 2 -7.27 7.92 22.32
N GLU A 3 -8.55 7.75 22.67
CA GLU A 3 -9.48 6.94 21.90
C GLU A 3 -9.62 7.54 20.51
N ALA A 4 -9.28 6.76 19.48
CA ALA A 4 -9.59 7.10 18.11
C ALA A 4 -11.12 7.14 17.97
N LYS A 5 -11.68 8.33 17.74
CA LYS A 5 -13.10 8.46 17.42
C LYS A 5 -13.38 7.66 16.13
N PRO A 6 -14.47 6.88 16.08
CA PRO A 6 -14.85 6.19 14.86
C PRO A 6 -15.04 7.22 13.74
N LYS A 7 -14.41 6.98 12.57
CA LYS A 7 -14.66 7.75 11.36
C LYS A 7 -16.17 7.69 11.09
N LYS A 8 -16.83 8.85 11.11
CA LYS A 8 -18.23 8.98 10.71
C LYS A 8 -18.32 8.49 9.25
N ALA A 9 -19.02 7.39 9.01
CA ALA A 9 -19.42 7.04 7.65
C ALA A 9 -20.40 8.13 7.19
N TYR A 10 -20.05 8.88 6.16
CA TYR A 10 -20.97 9.85 5.58
C TYR A 10 -22.02 9.07 4.77
N GLU A 11 -23.24 8.96 5.30
CA GLU A 11 -24.39 8.28 4.67
C GLU A 11 -25.10 9.18 3.64
N ASN A 12 -24.35 9.88 2.78
CA ASN A 12 -24.97 10.71 1.75
C ASN A 12 -25.35 9.81 0.56
N VAL A 13 -26.63 9.81 0.20
CA VAL A 13 -27.08 9.16 -1.04
C VAL A 13 -26.71 10.05 -2.20
N VAL A 14 -26.08 9.48 -3.22
CA VAL A 14 -25.63 10.21 -4.41
C VAL A 14 -26.11 9.56 -5.69
N ASP A 15 -26.33 10.37 -6.71
CA ASP A 15 -26.43 9.93 -8.10
C ASP A 15 -25.05 10.00 -8.76
N VAL A 16 -24.70 8.95 -9.49
CA VAL A 16 -23.43 8.89 -10.24
C VAL A 16 -23.66 9.46 -11.63
N VAL A 17 -22.99 10.57 -11.93
CA VAL A 17 -23.10 11.30 -13.19
C VAL A 17 -22.14 10.72 -14.24
N GLU A 18 -20.87 10.56 -13.87
CA GLU A 18 -19.81 10.08 -14.76
C GLU A 18 -18.79 9.23 -14.01
N ILE A 19 -18.22 8.22 -14.69
CA ILE A 19 -17.16 7.36 -14.16
C ILE A 19 -15.87 7.63 -14.93
N HIS A 20 -14.83 8.03 -14.18
CA HIS A 20 -13.48 8.30 -14.69
C HIS A 20 -12.58 7.09 -14.43
N THR A 21 -12.68 6.06 -15.27
CA THR A 21 -11.97 4.78 -15.05
C THR A 21 -10.44 4.93 -14.98
N GLY A 22 -9.85 5.86 -15.75
CA GLY A 22 -8.40 6.11 -15.72
C GLY A 22 -7.89 6.74 -14.42
N ARG A 23 -8.78 7.36 -13.63
CA ARG A 23 -8.46 7.96 -12.32
C ARG A 23 -9.06 7.18 -11.15
N LEU A 24 -9.86 6.16 -11.44
CA LEU A 24 -10.66 5.43 -10.44
C LEU A 24 -11.53 6.36 -9.58
N GLU A 25 -12.12 7.36 -10.24
CA GLU A 25 -12.98 8.38 -9.64
C GLU A 25 -14.36 8.38 -10.30
N ALA A 26 -15.32 9.01 -9.65
CA ALA A 26 -16.64 9.30 -10.20
C ALA A 26 -17.06 10.72 -9.85
N SER A 27 -17.74 11.35 -10.80
CA SER A 27 -18.55 12.54 -10.58
C SER A 27 -19.90 12.14 -9.99
N VAL A 28 -20.28 12.74 -8.86
CA VAL A 28 -21.52 12.42 -8.15
C VAL A 28 -22.28 13.66 -7.71
N GLU A 29 -23.60 13.59 -7.74
CA GLU A 29 -24.52 14.61 -7.21
C GLU A 29 -25.18 14.11 -5.93
N VAL A 30 -25.15 14.90 -4.86
CA VAL A 30 -25.77 14.53 -3.57
C VAL A 30 -27.28 14.75 -3.62
N LEU A 31 -28.06 13.72 -3.27
CA LEU A 31 -29.52 13.71 -3.40
C LEU A 31 -30.29 14.32 -2.21
N ASP A 32 -29.62 14.65 -1.11
CA ASP A 32 -30.28 15.10 0.13
C ASP A 32 -29.52 16.29 0.77
N ASP A 33 -29.28 17.34 -0.02
CA ASP A 33 -28.91 18.64 0.54
C ASP A 33 -30.15 19.53 0.52
N ASP A 34 -30.79 19.73 1.69
CA ASP A 34 -31.82 20.76 1.92
C ASP A 34 -31.33 22.18 1.52
N ASN A 35 -30.05 22.33 1.18
CA ASN A 35 -29.47 23.53 0.61
C ASN A 35 -29.36 23.40 -0.92
N LEU A 36 -30.18 24.20 -1.60
CA LEU A 36 -30.12 24.52 -3.03
C LEU A 36 -28.76 25.19 -3.38
N ILE A 37 -27.67 24.43 -3.37
CA ILE A 37 -26.38 24.91 -3.87
C ILE A 37 -26.34 24.54 -5.36
N GLU A 38 -26.16 25.55 -6.21
CA GLU A 38 -26.16 25.42 -7.68
C GLU A 38 -24.97 24.62 -8.25
N ASP A 39 -24.10 24.05 -7.40
CA ASP A 39 -22.96 23.19 -7.76
C ASP A 39 -22.80 22.05 -6.73
N ASN A 40 -23.61 21.00 -6.87
CA ASN A 40 -23.58 19.81 -6.00
C ASN A 40 -22.77 18.64 -6.57
N GLU A 41 -22.14 18.81 -7.74
CA GLU A 41 -21.25 17.80 -8.32
C GLU A 41 -19.94 17.73 -7.54
N ARG A 42 -19.58 16.52 -7.11
CA ARG A 42 -18.33 16.23 -6.40
C ARG A 42 -17.61 15.09 -7.08
N ILE A 43 -16.28 15.17 -7.10
CA ILE A 43 -15.43 14.05 -7.52
C ILE A 43 -15.11 13.24 -6.27
N VAL A 44 -15.40 11.94 -6.32
CA VAL A 44 -15.09 10.99 -5.25
C VAL A 44 -14.37 9.77 -5.79
N PRO A 45 -13.46 9.13 -5.02
CA PRO A 45 -12.89 7.85 -5.40
C PRO A 45 -13.98 6.78 -5.54
N LEU A 46 -13.86 5.90 -6.54
CA LEU A 46 -14.79 4.77 -6.72
C LEU A 46 -14.86 3.87 -5.48
N MET A 47 -13.74 3.79 -4.76
CA MET A 47 -13.60 3.08 -3.49
C MET A 47 -14.57 3.55 -2.40
N GLU A 48 -15.10 4.78 -2.49
CA GLU A 48 -16.04 5.36 -1.53
C GLU A 48 -17.51 5.11 -1.89
N LEU A 49 -17.81 4.60 -3.10
CA LEU A 49 -19.18 4.41 -3.58
C LEU A 49 -19.75 3.04 -3.21
N TYR A 50 -20.95 2.99 -2.64
CA TYR A 50 -21.64 1.74 -2.32
C TYR A 50 -22.96 1.65 -3.09
N PRO A 51 -23.23 0.55 -3.82
CA PRO A 51 -24.48 0.41 -4.53
C PRO A 51 -25.64 0.16 -3.56
N ILE A 52 -26.78 0.79 -3.84
CA ILE A 52 -28.01 0.63 -3.05
C ILE A 52 -28.92 -0.44 -3.68
N LYS A 53 -29.66 -1.18 -2.84
CA LYS A 53 -30.56 -2.26 -3.28
C LYS A 53 -31.64 -1.83 -4.28
N ASN A 54 -32.02 -0.54 -4.24
CA ASN A 54 -33.09 0.03 -5.06
C ASN A 54 -32.59 0.78 -6.31
N GLN A 55 -31.34 0.56 -6.72
CA GLN A 55 -30.81 1.13 -7.98
C GLN A 55 -31.66 0.71 -9.19
N SER A 56 -31.70 1.59 -10.21
CA SER A 56 -32.44 1.34 -11.46
C SER A 56 -32.16 -0.06 -12.01
N LYS A 57 -33.22 -0.76 -12.43
CA LYS A 57 -33.15 -2.13 -12.98
C LYS A 57 -32.28 -2.26 -14.24
N GLN A 58 -31.87 -1.14 -14.82
CA GLN A 58 -30.97 -1.10 -15.97
C GLN A 58 -29.54 -1.51 -15.59
N PHE A 59 -29.17 -1.42 -14.31
CA PHE A 59 -27.85 -1.80 -13.81
C PHE A 59 -27.93 -3.04 -12.93
N ASN A 60 -27.01 -3.98 -13.13
CA ASN A 60 -26.90 -5.15 -12.28
C ASN A 60 -26.18 -4.76 -10.98
N VAL A 61 -26.98 -4.44 -9.95
CA VAL A 61 -26.51 -4.05 -8.60
C VAL A 61 -25.48 -5.04 -8.04
N LEU A 62 -25.68 -6.35 -8.27
CA LEU A 62 -24.76 -7.38 -7.77
C LEU A 62 -23.41 -7.32 -8.48
N THR A 63 -23.42 -7.12 -9.80
CA THR A 63 -22.18 -6.93 -10.58
C THR A 63 -21.45 -5.68 -10.13
N THR A 64 -22.14 -4.55 -9.99
CA THR A 64 -21.55 -3.29 -9.51
C THR A 64 -20.93 -3.46 -8.11
N ALA A 65 -21.64 -4.09 -7.18
CA ALA A 65 -21.12 -4.38 -5.85
C ALA A 65 -19.86 -5.24 -5.91
N THR A 66 -19.88 -6.30 -6.72
CA THR A 66 -18.74 -7.22 -6.88
C THR A 66 -17.51 -6.49 -7.44
N CYS A 67 -17.67 -5.66 -8.46
CA CYS A 67 -16.56 -4.90 -9.05
C CYS A 67 -15.94 -3.92 -8.03
N LEU A 68 -16.77 -3.23 -7.26
CA LEU A 68 -16.30 -2.29 -6.23
C LEU A 68 -15.62 -3.03 -5.06
N ASP A 69 -16.12 -4.19 -4.67
CA ASP A 69 -15.48 -5.03 -3.64
C ASP A 69 -14.14 -5.59 -4.11
N GLN A 70 -14.02 -5.97 -5.39
CA GLN A 70 -12.74 -6.39 -5.98
C GLN A 70 -11.74 -5.23 -6.02
N LEU A 71 -12.18 -4.03 -6.41
CA LEU A 71 -11.35 -2.82 -6.37
C LEU A 71 -10.84 -2.55 -4.96
N ARG A 72 -11.73 -2.66 -3.95
CA ARG A 72 -11.35 -2.48 -2.54
C ARG A 72 -10.38 -3.51 -2.05
N PHE A 73 -10.67 -4.76 -2.31
CA PHE A 73 -9.80 -5.86 -1.95
C PHE A 73 -8.41 -5.68 -2.56
N PHE A 74 -8.32 -5.26 -3.82
CA PHE A 74 -7.06 -5.00 -4.48
C PHE A 74 -6.24 -3.92 -3.75
N TYR A 75 -6.78 -2.71 -3.60
CA TYR A 75 -6.03 -1.59 -3.02
C TYR A 75 -5.80 -1.72 -1.51
N ASP A 76 -6.72 -2.36 -0.77
CA ASP A 76 -6.57 -2.52 0.69
C ASP A 76 -5.67 -3.70 1.07
N ARG A 77 -5.59 -4.75 0.23
CA ARG A 77 -4.98 -6.04 0.62
C ARG A 77 -3.82 -6.45 -0.26
N ILE A 78 -3.85 -6.16 -1.56
CA ILE A 78 -2.84 -6.62 -2.52
C ILE A 78 -1.85 -5.51 -2.83
N TRP A 79 -2.31 -4.30 -3.14
CA TRP A 79 -1.46 -3.14 -3.38
C TRP A 79 -0.67 -2.78 -2.11
N LYS A 80 0.58 -2.36 -2.29
CA LYS A 80 1.53 -2.05 -1.23
C LYS A 80 2.17 -0.68 -1.48
N PRO A 81 2.68 -0.02 -0.44
CA PRO A 81 3.25 1.32 -0.58
C PRO A 81 4.42 1.43 -1.58
N TRP A 82 5.18 0.35 -1.77
CA TRP A 82 6.29 0.30 -2.72
C TRP A 82 5.86 0.08 -4.18
N ASP A 83 4.57 -0.11 -4.46
CA ASP A 83 4.06 -0.21 -5.84
C ASP A 83 3.73 1.16 -6.46
N VAL A 84 3.79 2.25 -5.71
CA VAL A 84 3.36 3.58 -6.16
C VAL A 84 4.35 4.24 -7.14
N ASN A 85 5.58 3.74 -7.21
CA ASN A 85 6.67 4.40 -7.93
C ASN A 85 6.59 4.19 -9.46
N ASP A 86 7.23 5.09 -10.23
CA ASP A 86 7.22 5.20 -11.72
C ASP A 86 7.65 3.94 -12.51
N GLU A 87 7.94 2.83 -11.82
CA GLU A 87 8.35 1.55 -12.37
C GLU A 87 7.24 0.48 -12.22
N VAL A 88 5.95 0.87 -12.20
CA VAL A 88 4.87 -0.13 -12.26
C VAL A 88 4.97 -0.86 -13.59
N SER A 89 5.49 -2.08 -13.55
CA SER A 89 5.60 -2.97 -14.70
C SER A 89 4.25 -3.14 -15.37
N GLU A 90 4.19 -3.10 -16.71
CA GLU A 90 3.00 -3.51 -17.45
C GLU A 90 2.59 -4.96 -17.09
N ASP A 91 3.56 -5.75 -16.63
CA ASP A 91 3.42 -7.15 -16.20
C ASP A 91 3.19 -7.29 -14.69
N TRP A 92 2.81 -6.23 -13.96
CA TRP A 92 2.62 -6.25 -12.49
C TRP A 92 1.73 -7.40 -12.03
N VAL A 93 0.69 -7.73 -12.79
CA VAL A 93 -0.24 -8.83 -12.49
C VAL A 93 0.51 -10.16 -12.47
N ASP A 94 1.30 -10.43 -13.49
CA ASP A 94 2.05 -11.68 -13.64
C ASP A 94 3.20 -11.77 -12.62
N GLU A 95 3.79 -10.63 -12.25
CA GLU A 95 4.89 -10.56 -11.29
C GLU A 95 4.44 -10.70 -9.83
N HIS A 96 3.31 -10.08 -9.45
CA HIS A 96 2.97 -9.87 -8.03
C HIS A 96 1.67 -10.51 -7.57
N LEU A 97 0.65 -10.61 -8.43
CA LEU A 97 -0.71 -10.91 -7.96
C LEU A 97 -0.80 -12.26 -7.25
N GLU A 98 -0.28 -13.32 -7.87
CA GLU A 98 -0.31 -14.67 -7.29
C GLU A 98 0.49 -14.74 -5.99
N LEU A 99 1.70 -14.16 -5.97
CA LEU A 99 2.56 -14.13 -4.78
C LEU A 99 1.84 -13.49 -3.60
N ARG A 100 1.16 -12.36 -3.82
CA ARG A 100 0.49 -11.60 -2.77
C ARG A 100 -0.84 -12.22 -2.32
N ILE A 101 -1.58 -12.86 -3.22
CA ILE A 101 -2.73 -13.69 -2.82
C ILE A 101 -2.25 -14.82 -1.89
N ASN A 102 -1.13 -15.47 -2.22
CA ASN A 102 -0.55 -16.52 -1.37
C ASN A 102 -0.13 -15.97 0.00
N LEU A 103 0.38 -14.74 0.09
CA LEU A 103 0.71 -14.11 1.37
C LEU A 103 -0.51 -13.89 2.27
N LEU A 104 -1.71 -13.67 1.72
CA LEU A 104 -2.94 -13.51 2.50
C LEU A 104 -3.36 -14.79 3.24
N THR A 105 -2.82 -15.95 2.83
CA THR A 105 -3.05 -17.23 3.53
C THR A 105 -2.21 -17.37 4.80
N LEU A 106 -1.19 -16.51 4.99
CA LEU A 106 -0.35 -16.54 6.18
C LEU A 106 -1.12 -16.00 7.40
N SER A 107 -0.81 -16.56 8.57
CA SER A 107 -1.32 -16.02 9.83
C SER A 107 -0.91 -14.53 9.98
N PRO A 108 -1.76 -13.68 10.58
CA PRO A 108 -1.36 -12.34 10.99
C PRO A 108 -0.11 -12.31 11.90
N THR A 109 0.14 -13.41 12.63
CA THR A 109 1.30 -13.57 13.51
C THR A 109 2.50 -14.21 12.81
N ASP A 110 2.41 -14.51 11.51
CA ASP A 110 3.53 -15.07 10.75
C ASP A 110 4.69 -14.04 10.70
N PRO A 111 5.94 -14.45 10.99
CA PRO A 111 7.08 -13.54 10.96
C PRO A 111 7.27 -12.81 9.62
N THR A 112 6.93 -13.45 8.50
CA THR A 112 6.95 -12.83 7.16
C THR A 112 5.95 -11.69 7.10
N ASN A 113 4.72 -11.95 7.54
CA ASN A 113 3.63 -10.98 7.50
C ASN A 113 3.95 -9.76 8.40
N ILE A 114 4.44 -10.02 9.62
CA ILE A 114 4.91 -8.96 10.53
C ILE A 114 6.02 -8.11 9.89
N LYS A 115 7.00 -8.76 9.26
CA LYS A 115 8.12 -8.05 8.62
C LYS A 115 7.65 -7.25 7.40
N LEU A 116 6.78 -7.79 6.56
CA LEU A 116 6.20 -7.07 5.42
C LEU A 116 5.39 -5.85 5.87
N ASN A 117 4.55 -5.98 6.90
CA ASN A 117 3.79 -4.85 7.44
C ASN A 117 4.70 -3.76 8.02
N ARG A 118 5.80 -4.15 8.69
CA ARG A 118 6.82 -3.20 9.16
C ARG A 118 7.49 -2.47 8.00
N LEU A 119 7.90 -3.20 6.96
CA LEU A 119 8.51 -2.60 5.77
C LEU A 119 7.52 -1.65 5.07
N ALA A 120 6.23 -2.00 5.04
CA ALA A 120 5.20 -1.15 4.42
C ALA A 120 5.05 0.17 5.18
N ALA A 121 5.00 0.12 6.51
CA ALA A 121 4.98 1.32 7.34
C ALA A 121 6.24 2.18 7.17
N GLU A 122 7.41 1.54 7.01
CA GLU A 122 8.67 2.23 6.76
C GLU A 122 8.68 2.92 5.39
N THR A 123 8.21 2.27 4.33
CA THR A 123 8.06 2.88 3.01
C THR A 123 7.15 4.10 3.04
N VAL A 124 6.00 4.03 3.73
CA VAL A 124 5.12 5.21 3.89
C VAL A 124 5.83 6.35 4.62
N SER A 125 6.61 6.03 5.67
CA SER A 125 7.42 7.04 6.38
C SER A 125 8.50 7.65 5.50
N ASN A 126 9.15 6.85 4.65
CA ASN A 126 10.18 7.31 3.72
C ASN A 126 9.59 8.22 2.64
N GLN A 127 8.45 7.85 2.06
CA GLN A 127 7.70 8.68 1.11
C GLN A 127 7.32 10.03 1.73
N ALA A 128 6.75 10.02 2.95
CA ALA A 128 6.44 11.25 3.67
C ALA A 128 7.69 12.09 3.99
N ARG A 129 8.84 11.45 4.24
CA ARG A 129 10.11 12.17 4.46
C ARG A 129 10.61 12.84 3.18
N ILE A 130 10.52 12.15 2.04
CA ILE A 130 10.88 12.71 0.73
C ILE A 130 10.03 13.94 0.41
N GLU A 131 8.71 13.85 0.60
CA GLU A 131 7.79 14.98 0.38
C GLU A 131 8.16 16.19 1.27
N GLN A 132 8.46 15.96 2.55
CA GLN A 132 8.94 17.02 3.44
C GLN A 132 10.26 17.64 2.98
N LEU A 133 11.18 16.83 2.46
CA LEU A 133 12.47 17.31 1.95
C LEU A 133 12.29 18.14 0.67
N ASP A 134 11.36 17.74 -0.20
CA ASP A 134 11.00 18.47 -1.42
C ASP A 134 10.40 19.86 -1.11
N ASP A 135 9.54 19.94 -0.09
CA ASP A 135 9.00 21.21 0.39
C ASP A 135 10.07 22.16 0.96
N LEU A 136 11.12 21.59 1.58
CA LEU A 136 12.21 22.37 2.17
C LEU A 136 13.20 22.90 1.12
N ASP A 137 13.45 22.14 0.05
CA ASP A 137 14.42 22.47 -0.99
C ASP A 137 14.05 23.77 -1.75
N GLY A 138 12.76 24.02 -1.95
CA GLY A 138 12.26 25.20 -2.67
C GLY A 138 12.52 26.57 -2.01
N SER A 139 13.10 26.62 -0.80
CA SER A 139 13.27 27.85 -0.02
C SER A 139 14.71 28.11 0.49
N ARG A 140 15.72 27.38 -0.01
CA ARG A 140 17.05 27.30 0.64
C ARG A 140 18.21 27.86 -0.18
N ASN A 141 19.31 28.17 0.53
CA ASN A 141 20.61 28.53 -0.05
C ASN A 141 21.44 27.28 -0.37
N ASP A 142 22.45 27.40 -1.24
CA ASP A 142 23.23 26.28 -1.79
C ASP A 142 23.74 25.24 -0.75
N GLU A 143 24.26 25.66 0.41
CA GLU A 143 24.75 24.74 1.45
C GLU A 143 23.64 23.93 2.15
N GLU A 144 22.46 24.54 2.35
CA GLU A 144 21.29 23.87 2.95
C GLU A 144 20.57 22.95 1.95
N GLY A 145 20.76 23.19 0.66
CA GLY A 145 20.32 22.32 -0.44
C GLY A 145 21.15 21.04 -0.53
N ASP A 146 22.49 21.15 -0.43
CA ASP A 146 23.38 19.98 -0.46
C ASP A 146 23.07 18.97 0.66
N GLU A 147 22.76 19.44 1.87
CA GLU A 147 22.39 18.56 2.99
C GLU A 147 21.06 17.83 2.74
N ILE A 148 20.06 18.51 2.16
CA ILE A 148 18.80 17.87 1.75
C ILE A 148 19.03 16.79 0.71
N VAL A 149 19.86 17.08 -0.30
CA VAL A 149 20.14 16.12 -1.37
C VAL A 149 20.78 14.85 -0.81
N ILE A 150 21.72 14.99 0.13
CA ILE A 150 22.35 13.86 0.82
C ILE A 150 21.29 13.06 1.60
N GLU A 151 20.45 13.73 2.39
CA GLU A 151 19.43 13.04 3.17
C GLU A 151 18.42 12.30 2.28
N LYS A 152 17.96 12.94 1.19
CA LYS A 152 17.05 12.34 0.22
C LYS A 152 17.68 11.10 -0.43
N TYR A 153 18.98 11.17 -0.75
CA TYR A 153 19.72 10.02 -1.27
C TYR A 153 19.77 8.86 -0.27
N ASP A 154 19.98 9.12 1.01
CA ASP A 154 19.96 8.09 2.06
C ASP A 154 18.58 7.42 2.19
N VAL A 155 17.50 8.20 2.08
CA VAL A 155 16.13 7.66 2.06
C VAL A 155 15.91 6.77 0.83
N TYR A 156 16.34 7.18 -0.36
CA TYR A 156 16.25 6.35 -1.57
C TYR A 156 17.05 5.05 -1.47
N LEU A 157 18.26 5.11 -0.93
CA LEU A 157 19.06 3.91 -0.66
C LEU A 157 18.36 2.97 0.32
N ARG A 158 17.62 3.51 1.30
CA ARG A 158 16.83 2.68 2.20
C ARG A 158 15.68 2.00 1.48
N ASP A 159 14.95 2.72 0.63
CA ASP A 159 13.85 2.15 -0.17
C ASP A 159 14.33 1.06 -1.14
N GLU A 160 15.51 1.22 -1.74
CA GLU A 160 16.10 0.18 -2.58
C GLU A 160 16.40 -1.11 -1.78
N LYS A 161 16.87 -0.97 -0.53
CA LYS A 161 17.05 -2.11 0.39
C LYS A 161 15.71 -2.74 0.77
N ILE A 162 14.66 -1.93 1.00
CA ILE A 162 13.31 -2.44 1.27
C ILE A 162 12.82 -3.27 0.08
N ARG A 163 12.95 -2.77 -1.15
CA ARG A 163 12.55 -3.51 -2.37
C ARG A 163 13.20 -4.89 -2.46
N LYS A 164 14.52 -4.97 -2.24
CA LYS A 164 15.26 -6.24 -2.20
C LYS A 164 14.80 -7.17 -1.08
N GLU A 165 14.47 -6.62 0.10
CA GLU A 165 13.92 -7.42 1.20
C GLU A 165 12.53 -7.97 0.86
N VAL A 166 11.66 -7.14 0.28
CA VAL A 166 10.29 -7.50 -0.12
C VAL A 166 10.31 -8.57 -1.18
N GLU A 167 11.11 -8.45 -2.24
CA GLU A 167 11.24 -9.46 -3.31
C GLU A 167 11.49 -10.87 -2.74
N ILE A 168 12.40 -10.96 -1.76
CA ILE A 168 12.70 -12.23 -1.10
C ILE A 168 11.54 -12.72 -0.24
N LEU A 169 10.82 -11.80 0.44
CA LEU A 169 9.73 -12.15 1.37
C LEU A 169 8.44 -12.54 0.64
N GLU A 170 8.12 -11.91 -0.49
CA GLU A 170 6.94 -12.23 -1.29
C GLU A 170 7.10 -13.58 -2.00
N ASN A 171 8.30 -13.88 -2.48
CA ASN A 171 8.57 -15.13 -3.18
C ASN A 171 8.82 -16.31 -2.20
N PRO A 172 7.95 -17.32 -2.15
CA PRO A 172 8.09 -18.45 -1.22
C PRO A 172 9.37 -19.26 -1.45
N THR A 173 9.81 -19.40 -2.71
CA THR A 173 11.05 -20.10 -3.06
C THR A 173 12.28 -19.35 -2.53
N LEU A 174 12.32 -18.02 -2.70
CA LEU A 174 13.42 -17.20 -2.19
C LEU A 174 13.45 -17.19 -0.65
N ARG A 175 12.30 -17.11 0.02
CA ARG A 175 12.21 -17.25 1.49
C ARG A 175 12.85 -18.54 1.98
N LEU A 176 12.50 -19.67 1.36
CA LEU A 176 13.04 -20.97 1.72
C LEU A 176 14.55 -21.06 1.46
N ALA A 177 15.02 -20.50 0.34
CA ALA A 177 16.45 -20.45 0.01
C ALA A 177 17.24 -19.62 1.04
N LYS A 178 16.75 -18.43 1.40
CA LYS A 178 17.35 -17.56 2.43
C LYS A 178 17.40 -18.26 3.79
N MET A 179 16.30 -18.88 4.21
CA MET A 179 16.26 -19.64 5.46
C MET A 179 17.30 -20.77 5.49
N ARG A 180 17.52 -21.47 4.36
CA ARG A 180 18.54 -22.52 4.25
C ARG A 180 19.97 -21.96 4.30
N LEU A 181 20.22 -20.80 3.69
CA LEU A 181 21.51 -20.12 3.74
C LEU A 181 21.84 -19.64 5.15
N ASP A 182 20.88 -19.04 5.84
CA ASP A 182 21.06 -18.54 7.21
C ASP A 182 21.36 -19.69 8.18
N ARG A 183 20.73 -20.86 7.99
CA ARG A 183 21.06 -22.07 8.75
C ARG A 183 22.49 -22.55 8.51
N ARG A 184 22.95 -22.57 7.26
CA ARG A 184 24.33 -23.00 6.92
C ARG A 184 25.37 -22.10 7.57
N LYS A 185 25.19 -20.78 7.48
CA LYS A 185 26.09 -19.80 8.13
C LYS A 185 26.16 -19.96 9.64
N LYS A 186 25.06 -20.31 10.31
CA LYS A 186 25.04 -20.58 11.75
C LYS A 186 25.84 -21.82 12.14
N VAL A 187 25.77 -22.87 11.32
CA VAL A 187 26.53 -24.12 11.53
C VAL A 187 28.02 -23.89 11.29
N GLU A 188 28.39 -23.20 10.21
CA GLU A 188 29.80 -22.88 9.90
C GLU A 188 30.43 -21.90 10.90
N GLY A 189 29.62 -21.07 11.57
CA GLY A 189 30.06 -20.15 12.62
C GLY A 189 30.21 -20.74 14.03
N HIS A 190 29.88 -22.02 14.25
CA HIS A 190 30.14 -22.72 15.52
C HIS A 190 31.32 -23.70 15.34
N PRO A 191 32.54 -23.36 15.78
CA PRO A 191 33.61 -24.33 15.83
C PRO A 191 33.28 -25.35 16.93
N GLU A 192 32.95 -26.58 16.54
CA GLU A 192 32.92 -27.71 17.47
C GLU A 192 34.33 -27.93 18.04
N GLY A 193 34.44 -28.00 19.37
CA GLY A 193 35.66 -28.42 20.05
C GLY A 193 36.16 -27.48 21.15
N ARG A 194 35.41 -27.35 22.25
CA ARG A 194 36.04 -27.14 23.56
C ARG A 194 36.00 -28.46 24.29
N GLU A 195 37.15 -29.15 24.32
CA GLU A 195 37.38 -30.25 25.24
C GLU A 195 37.15 -29.74 26.68
N TYR A 196 36.32 -30.47 27.42
CA TYR A 196 36.17 -30.26 28.86
C TYR A 196 37.36 -30.93 29.56
N PRO A 197 38.13 -30.22 30.40
CA PRO A 197 39.16 -30.86 31.20
C PRO A 197 38.51 -31.68 32.32
N LEU A 198 39.01 -32.92 32.49
CA LEU A 198 38.77 -33.78 33.66
C LEU A 198 39.52 -33.25 34.88
#